data_AF-A0A9D3Y755-F1
#
_entry.id   AF-A0A9D3Y755-F1
#
_cell.length_a   1.000
_cell.length_b   1.000
_cell.length_c   1.000
_cell.angle_alpha   90.00
_cell.angle_beta   90.00
_cell.angle_gamma   90.00
#
_symmetry.space_group_name_H-M   'P 1'
#
loop_
_entity.id
_entity.type
_entity.pdbx_description
1 polymer ?
#
loop_
_entity_poly.entity_id
_entity_poly.type
_entity_poly.pdbx_seq_one_letter_code
_entity_poly.pdbx_strand_id
1 'polypeptide(L)'
;MITTISQELYEMLDPKPELRSLEDFDLDIRVASGEKLPYSGYVEIDITVPCLTYTVFTIPSLVVGATSYNKKVPIVVGTNVIRQARLHTKDKDEIPDVWNDAFVSIHVSSVGVVKTTKPITIEPFDTIVVTGFVRQNRNCGSVVTETSEKGYSSRISVCPIAVKLNEKTVSSRVPVKLFNMSAKKVKIPEKSIICELHEVDVL
;
A
#
# COMPACT_ATOMS: atom_id res chain seq x y z
N MET A 1 4.95 1.83 3.90
CA MET A 1 5.51 2.30 5.19
C MET A 1 4.44 2.23 6.26
N ILE A 2 4.75 1.67 7.44
CA ILE A 2 3.82 1.60 8.58
C ILE A 2 4.12 2.74 9.56
N THR A 3 3.10 3.24 10.25
CA THR A 3 3.27 4.23 11.32
C THR A 3 4.12 3.67 12.46
N THR A 4 4.98 4.51 13.02
CA THR A 4 5.79 4.16 14.19
C THR A 4 5.64 5.21 15.27
N ILE A 5 5.62 4.79 16.53
CA ILE A 5 5.69 5.66 17.70
C ILE A 5 6.95 5.35 18.51
N SER A 6 7.52 6.38 19.11
CA SER A 6 8.64 6.21 20.04
C SER A 6 8.21 5.46 21.29
N GLN A 7 9.15 4.70 21.87
CA GLN A 7 8.97 4.05 23.18
C GLN A 7 8.56 5.07 24.27
N GLU A 8 9.17 6.25 24.28
CA GLU A 8 8.85 7.32 25.24
C GLU A 8 7.39 7.77 25.12
N LEU A 9 6.90 8.01 23.89
CA LEU A 9 5.49 8.35 23.68
C LEU A 9 4.56 7.20 24.09
N TYR A 10 4.89 5.96 23.73
CA TYR A 10 4.10 4.79 24.12
C TYR A 10 3.93 4.68 25.64
N GLU A 11 4.98 4.97 26.40
CA GLU A 11 4.95 4.95 27.87
C GLU A 11 4.10 6.07 28.48
N MET A 12 3.87 7.15 27.74
CA MET A 12 3.03 8.29 28.16
C MET A 12 1.54 8.12 27.84
N LEU A 13 1.15 7.12 27.04
CA LEU A 13 -0.25 6.90 26.67
C LEU A 13 -1.09 6.46 27.88
N ASP A 14 -2.28 7.04 28.03
CA ASP A 14 -3.26 6.70 29.06
C ASP A 14 -4.67 6.67 28.45
N PRO A 15 -5.37 5.51 28.43
CA PRO A 15 -4.91 4.21 28.90
C PRO A 15 -3.76 3.67 28.03
N LYS A 16 -2.77 3.06 28.67
CA LYS A 16 -1.64 2.45 27.97
C LYS A 16 -2.10 1.22 27.18
N PRO A 17 -1.98 1.20 25.84
CA PRO A 17 -2.43 0.06 25.06
C PRO A 17 -1.52 -1.16 25.26
N GLU A 18 -2.11 -2.35 25.12
CA GLU A 18 -1.38 -3.61 25.17
C GLU A 18 -0.37 -3.70 24.01
N LEU A 19 0.88 -3.98 24.34
CA LEU A 19 1.93 -4.22 23.36
C LEU A 19 1.80 -5.66 22.83
N ARG A 20 1.52 -5.81 21.54
CA ARG A 20 1.34 -7.11 20.87
C ARG A 20 2.56 -7.50 20.03
N SER A 21 2.77 -8.80 19.87
CA SER A 21 3.84 -9.36 19.04
C SER A 21 3.37 -9.56 17.60
N LEU A 22 4.29 -9.38 16.64
CA LEU A 22 4.04 -9.73 15.23
C LEU A 22 4.40 -11.18 14.89
N GLU A 23 4.92 -11.96 15.85
CA GLU A 23 5.39 -13.33 15.63
C GLU A 23 4.31 -14.26 15.08
N ASP A 24 3.05 -14.07 15.51
CA ASP A 24 1.91 -14.88 15.06
C ASP A 24 1.56 -14.68 13.58
N PHE A 25 2.07 -13.62 12.95
CA PHE A 25 1.77 -13.27 11.56
C PHE A 25 2.90 -13.60 10.56
N ASP A 26 4.04 -14.10 11.04
CA ASP A 26 5.24 -14.37 10.22
C ASP A 26 5.64 -13.17 9.34
N LEU A 27 5.57 -11.96 9.90
CA LEU A 27 5.88 -10.70 9.20
C LEU A 27 7.33 -10.27 9.46
N ASP A 28 8.12 -10.13 8.38
CA ASP A 28 9.49 -9.58 8.43
C ASP A 28 9.50 -8.08 8.11
N ILE A 29 9.57 -7.24 9.15
CA ILE A 29 9.57 -5.78 9.00
C ILE A 29 10.98 -5.25 8.77
N ARG A 30 11.17 -4.59 7.62
CA ARG A 30 12.44 -4.00 7.19
C ARG A 30 12.31 -2.51 6.91
N VAL A 31 13.40 -1.78 7.11
CA VAL A 31 13.56 -0.40 6.63
C VAL A 31 13.90 -0.38 5.14
N ALA A 32 13.88 0.81 4.53
CA ALA A 32 14.14 0.98 3.10
C ALA A 32 15.53 0.47 2.65
N SER A 33 16.53 0.48 3.54
CA SER A 33 17.87 -0.08 3.27
C SER A 33 17.89 -1.63 3.22
N GLY A 34 16.77 -2.29 3.51
CA GLY A 34 16.67 -3.75 3.61
C GLY A 34 17.07 -4.32 4.97
N GLU A 35 17.57 -3.48 5.89
CA GLU A 35 17.88 -3.88 7.26
C GLU A 35 16.60 -4.16 8.05
N LYS A 36 16.68 -5.05 9.04
CA LYS A 36 15.55 -5.34 9.93
C LYS A 36 15.29 -4.12 10.82
N LEU A 37 14.05 -3.66 10.87
CA LEU A 37 13.68 -2.55 11.76
C LEU A 37 13.66 -3.08 13.21
N PRO A 38 14.40 -2.48 14.16
CA PRO A 38 14.24 -2.81 15.57
C PRO A 38 12.94 -2.20 16.12
N TYR A 39 12.02 -3.05 16.58
CA TYR A 39 10.78 -2.66 17.25
C TYR A 39 10.49 -3.57 18.44
N SER A 40 9.80 -3.05 19.46
CA SER A 40 9.42 -3.79 20.67
C SER A 40 8.14 -4.60 20.50
N GLY A 41 7.27 -4.16 19.58
CA GLY A 41 5.98 -4.75 19.28
C GLY A 41 5.12 -3.76 18.48
N TYR A 42 3.83 -4.02 18.40
CA TYR A 42 2.86 -3.08 17.83
C TYR A 42 1.73 -2.81 18.80
N VAL A 43 1.09 -1.66 18.63
CA VAL A 43 -0.10 -1.24 19.38
C VAL A 43 -1.15 -0.74 18.39
N GLU A 44 -2.42 -0.89 18.74
CA GLU A 44 -3.51 -0.21 18.04
C GLU A 44 -3.74 1.13 18.72
N ILE A 45 -3.59 2.22 17.97
CA ILE A 45 -3.77 3.59 18.48
C ILE A 45 -4.73 4.35 17.60
N ASP A 46 -5.47 5.26 18.24
CA ASP A 46 -6.32 6.23 17.58
C ASP A 46 -5.49 7.45 17.19
N ILE A 47 -5.49 7.77 15.89
CA ILE A 47 -4.81 8.94 15.34
C ILE A 47 -5.85 9.89 14.75
N THR A 48 -5.78 11.14 15.18
CA THR A 48 -6.52 12.24 14.58
C THR A 48 -5.57 13.07 13.73
N VAL A 49 -5.96 13.33 12.48
CA VAL A 49 -5.21 14.23 11.60
C VAL A 49 -5.82 15.64 11.75
N PRO A 50 -5.02 16.68 12.05
CA PRO A 50 -5.57 18.02 12.35
C PRO A 50 -6.49 18.60 11.27
N CYS A 51 -6.23 18.32 9.99
CA CYS A 51 -7.06 18.76 8.87
C CYS A 51 -8.30 17.88 8.62
N LEU A 52 -8.56 16.89 9.48
CA LEU A 52 -9.69 15.97 9.42
C LEU A 52 -10.34 15.91 10.80
N THR A 53 -10.87 17.05 11.23
CA THR A 53 -11.26 17.39 12.62
C THR A 53 -12.29 16.43 13.25
N TYR A 54 -12.87 15.52 12.49
CA TYR A 54 -13.88 14.54 12.94
C TYR A 54 -13.56 13.09 12.55
N THR A 55 -12.36 12.83 12.02
CA THR A 55 -11.95 11.47 11.62
C THR A 55 -10.87 10.96 12.56
N VAL A 56 -11.18 9.84 13.21
CA VAL A 56 -10.25 9.08 14.04
C VAL A 56 -9.89 7.81 13.30
N PHE A 57 -8.60 7.55 13.16
CA PHE A 57 -8.07 6.35 12.53
C PHE A 57 -7.50 5.42 13.59
N THR A 58 -8.17 4.30 13.86
CA THR A 58 -7.59 3.22 14.65
C THR A 58 -6.65 2.41 13.77
N ILE A 59 -5.35 2.51 14.00
CA ILE A 59 -4.33 1.90 13.14
C ILE A 59 -3.24 1.17 13.96
N PRO A 60 -2.67 0.08 13.40
CA PRO A 60 -1.50 -0.54 13.99
C PRO A 60 -0.28 0.37 13.82
N SER A 61 0.43 0.61 14.93
CA SER A 61 1.67 1.37 14.99
C SER A 61 2.77 0.57 15.67
N LEU A 62 3.96 0.55 15.08
CA LEU A 62 5.12 -0.11 15.69
C LEU A 62 5.69 0.76 16.79
N VAL A 63 6.04 0.14 17.92
CA VAL A 63 6.78 0.81 18.99
C VAL A 63 8.27 0.62 18.73
N VAL A 64 8.96 1.71 18.45
CA VAL A 64 10.40 1.70 18.11
C VAL A 64 11.23 2.28 19.25
N GLY A 65 12.43 1.72 19.45
CA GLY A 65 13.36 2.17 20.48
C GLY A 65 13.78 3.63 20.31
N ALA A 66 14.18 4.28 21.40
CA ALA A 66 14.57 5.69 21.37
C ALA A 66 15.83 5.90 20.50
N THR A 67 15.75 6.88 19.60
CA THR A 67 16.82 7.38 18.74
C THR A 67 16.96 8.88 18.95
N SER A 68 18.08 9.47 18.55
CA SER A 68 18.24 10.93 18.58
C SER A 68 17.18 11.65 17.75
N TYR A 69 16.64 11.00 16.71
CA TYR A 69 15.57 11.52 15.86
C TYR A 69 14.21 11.47 16.55
N ASN A 70 13.81 10.32 17.07
CA ASN A 70 12.45 10.16 17.59
C ASN A 70 12.18 10.86 18.93
N LYS A 71 13.23 11.31 19.63
CA LYS A 71 13.10 12.27 20.75
C LYS A 71 12.52 13.62 20.33
N LYS A 72 12.74 14.01 19.06
CA LYS A 72 12.17 15.23 18.47
C LYS A 72 10.88 14.95 17.71
N VAL A 73 10.78 13.74 17.14
CA VAL A 73 9.66 13.30 16.31
C VAL A 73 9.09 12.00 16.91
N PRO A 74 8.20 12.11 17.91
CA PRO A 74 7.73 10.95 18.66
C PRO A 74 6.79 10.04 17.86
N ILE A 75 6.28 10.51 16.71
CA ILE A 75 5.42 9.78 15.78
C ILE A 75 5.92 10.00 14.36
N VAL A 76 6.11 8.92 13.61
CA VAL A 76 6.31 8.96 12.16
C VAL A 76 5.09 8.34 11.50
N VAL A 77 4.31 9.17 10.80
CA VAL A 77 3.07 8.75 10.15
C VAL A 77 3.40 7.98 8.88
N GLY A 78 2.96 6.72 8.81
CA GLY A 78 3.17 5.85 7.67
C GLY A 78 2.10 6.01 6.59
N THR A 79 2.32 5.34 5.45
CA THR A 79 1.36 5.31 4.34
C THR A 79 0.03 4.65 4.72
N ASN A 80 -0.02 3.83 5.78
CA ASN A 80 -1.24 3.24 6.31
C ASN A 80 -2.22 4.29 6.88
N VAL A 81 -1.72 5.43 7.38
CA VAL A 81 -2.56 6.56 7.82
C VAL A 81 -2.78 7.54 6.68
N ILE A 82 -1.72 7.92 5.96
CA ILE A 82 -1.81 8.96 4.93
C ILE A 82 -2.80 8.56 3.82
N ARG A 83 -2.84 7.27 3.42
CA ARG A 83 -3.82 6.76 2.46
C ARG A 83 -5.26 6.91 2.97
N GLN A 84 -5.50 6.58 4.24
CA GLN A 84 -6.84 6.71 4.85
C GLN A 84 -7.25 8.17 4.96
N ALA A 85 -6.36 9.03 5.45
CA ALA A 85 -6.60 10.47 5.56
C ALA A 85 -7.01 11.08 4.22
N ARG A 86 -6.30 10.75 3.14
CA ARG A 86 -6.62 11.21 1.80
C ARG A 86 -8.01 10.79 1.30
N LEU A 87 -8.47 9.58 1.62
CA LEU A 87 -9.80 9.13 1.23
C LEU A 87 -10.92 9.90 1.95
N HIS A 88 -10.61 10.47 3.11
CA HIS A 88 -11.54 11.24 3.92
C HIS A 88 -11.50 12.74 3.64
N THR A 89 -10.43 13.25 3.00
CA THR A 89 -10.41 14.60 2.42
C THR A 89 -11.26 14.63 1.14
N LYS A 90 -12.59 14.63 1.29
CA LYS A 90 -13.53 14.85 0.18
C LYS A 90 -13.77 16.35 0.04
N ASP A 91 -13.10 16.99 -0.92
CA ASP A 91 -13.35 18.35 -1.42
C ASP A 91 -13.70 19.45 -0.38
N LYS A 92 -12.77 20.41 -0.22
CA LYS A 92 -12.91 21.77 0.39
C LYS A 92 -12.42 22.00 1.83
N ASP A 93 -11.72 21.07 2.45
CA ASP A 93 -10.94 21.41 3.66
C ASP A 93 -9.61 22.06 3.26
N GLU A 94 -9.19 23.09 3.99
CA GLU A 94 -7.87 23.69 3.84
C GLU A 94 -6.83 22.66 4.32
N ILE A 95 -6.34 21.83 3.39
CA ILE A 95 -5.32 20.82 3.66
C ILE A 95 -3.98 21.55 3.82
N PRO A 96 -3.29 21.44 4.97
CA PRO A 96 -1.97 22.02 5.12
C PRO A 96 -1.00 21.49 4.06
N ASP A 97 -0.11 22.34 3.55
CA ASP A 97 0.81 22.00 2.44
C ASP A 97 1.55 20.68 2.67
N VAL A 98 2.03 20.43 3.89
CA VAL A 98 2.74 19.19 4.25
C VAL A 98 1.90 17.92 4.07
N TRP A 99 0.59 17.99 4.32
CA TRP A 99 -0.32 16.88 4.11
C TRP A 99 -0.68 16.74 2.64
N ASN A 100 -0.87 17.86 1.93
CA ASN A 100 -1.11 17.85 0.50
C ASN A 100 0.08 17.23 -0.26
N ASP A 101 1.31 17.61 0.09
CA ASP A 101 2.53 17.03 -0.46
C ASP A 101 2.60 15.52 -0.21
N ALA A 102 2.27 15.08 1.01
CA ALA A 102 2.20 13.65 1.33
C ALA A 102 1.10 12.91 0.54
N PHE A 103 -0.07 13.54 0.35
CA PHE A 103 -1.17 12.96 -0.44
C PHE A 103 -0.83 12.83 -1.92
N VAL A 104 -0.21 13.86 -2.50
CA VAL A 104 0.26 13.87 -3.89
C VAL A 104 1.40 12.87 -4.06
N SER A 105 2.34 12.81 -3.12
CA SER A 105 3.50 11.89 -3.20
C SER A 105 3.12 10.42 -3.11
N ILE A 106 2.02 10.08 -2.43
CA ILE A 106 1.46 8.72 -2.44
C ILE A 106 0.61 8.48 -3.69
N HIS A 107 0.15 9.54 -4.36
CA HIS A 107 -0.63 9.41 -5.57
C HIS A 107 0.26 9.26 -6.80
N VAL A 108 0.56 8.01 -7.12
CA VAL A 108 0.99 7.70 -8.48
C VAL A 108 -0.25 7.60 -9.36
N SER A 109 -0.41 8.52 -10.29
CA SER A 109 -1.45 8.43 -11.31
C SER A 109 -1.31 7.12 -12.07
N SER A 110 -2.39 6.34 -12.12
CA SER A 110 -2.41 5.08 -12.87
C SER A 110 -2.06 5.35 -14.34
N VAL A 111 -1.08 4.63 -14.86
CA VAL A 111 -0.67 4.60 -16.28
C VAL A 111 -1.70 3.83 -17.12
N GLY A 112 -2.49 2.97 -16.49
CA GLY A 112 -3.53 2.21 -17.15
C GLY A 112 -3.92 0.96 -16.38
N VAL A 113 -5.02 0.36 -16.82
CA VAL A 113 -5.52 -0.90 -16.29
C VAL A 113 -5.05 -2.07 -17.15
N VAL A 114 -4.57 -3.13 -16.51
CA VAL A 114 -4.22 -4.38 -17.19
C VAL A 114 -5.45 -5.28 -17.25
N LYS A 115 -5.78 -5.75 -18.46
CA LYS A 115 -6.90 -6.65 -18.71
C LYS A 115 -6.44 -8.05 -19.12
N THR A 116 -7.22 -9.05 -18.75
CA THR A 116 -7.02 -10.43 -19.22
C THR A 116 -7.25 -10.54 -20.73
N THR A 117 -6.44 -11.32 -21.42
CA THR A 117 -6.64 -11.63 -22.85
C THR A 117 -7.33 -12.97 -23.10
N LYS A 118 -7.47 -13.79 -22.05
CA LYS A 118 -8.17 -15.08 -22.05
C LYS A 118 -8.77 -15.34 -20.67
N PRO A 119 -9.77 -16.22 -20.54
CA PRO A 119 -10.24 -16.66 -19.23
C PRO A 119 -9.12 -17.31 -18.41
N ILE A 120 -9.12 -17.05 -17.10
CA ILE A 120 -8.12 -17.52 -16.14
C ILE A 120 -8.84 -18.25 -15.01
N THR A 121 -8.23 -19.31 -14.49
CA THR A 121 -8.68 -19.98 -13.27
C THR A 121 -7.51 -20.08 -12.30
N ILE A 122 -7.76 -19.75 -11.04
CA ILE A 122 -6.77 -19.80 -9.96
C ILE A 122 -7.33 -20.73 -8.88
N GLU A 123 -6.55 -21.75 -8.50
CA GLU A 123 -6.91 -22.67 -7.42
C GLU A 123 -6.88 -21.95 -6.05
N PRO A 124 -7.56 -22.49 -5.03
CA PRO A 124 -7.49 -21.95 -3.67
C PRO A 124 -6.05 -21.80 -3.17
N PHE A 125 -5.71 -20.64 -2.59
CA PHE A 125 -4.38 -20.34 -2.04
C PHE A 125 -3.21 -20.52 -3.02
N ASP A 126 -3.50 -20.48 -4.32
CA ASP A 126 -2.50 -20.67 -5.38
C ASP A 126 -2.09 -19.33 -6.01
N THR A 127 -0.88 -19.32 -6.57
CA THR A 127 -0.30 -18.16 -7.24
C THR A 127 0.04 -18.49 -8.68
N ILE A 128 -0.43 -17.67 -9.62
CA ILE A 128 -0.11 -17.82 -11.04
C ILE A 128 0.44 -16.53 -11.63
N VAL A 129 1.22 -16.65 -12.71
CA VAL A 129 1.65 -15.51 -13.52
C VAL A 129 0.89 -15.54 -14.83
N VAL A 130 0.25 -14.43 -15.18
CA VAL A 130 -0.54 -14.29 -16.40
C VAL A 130 -0.07 -13.08 -17.19
N THR A 131 -0.11 -13.19 -18.51
CA THR A 131 0.18 -12.05 -19.38
C THR A 131 -1.12 -11.29 -19.64
N GLY A 132 -1.22 -10.09 -19.09
CA GLY A 132 -2.29 -9.16 -19.38
C GLY A 132 -1.93 -8.17 -20.48
N PHE A 133 -2.92 -7.37 -20.88
CA PHE A 133 -2.78 -6.33 -21.88
C PHE A 133 -3.16 -4.98 -21.28
N VAL A 134 -2.32 -3.97 -21.50
CA VAL A 134 -2.58 -2.59 -21.09
C VAL A 134 -2.56 -1.68 -22.32
N ARG A 135 -3.49 -0.72 -22.33
CA ARG A 135 -3.38 0.48 -23.17
C ARG A 135 -2.98 1.62 -22.24
N GLN A 136 -1.80 2.17 -22.50
CA GLN A 136 -1.21 3.24 -21.70
C GLN A 136 -1.98 4.55 -21.95
N ASN A 137 -2.27 5.30 -20.89
CA ASN A 137 -2.85 6.64 -20.99
C ASN A 137 -1.79 7.75 -21.09
N ARG A 138 -0.53 7.43 -20.76
CA ARG A 138 0.65 8.30 -20.86
C ARG A 138 1.90 7.45 -21.08
N ASN A 139 2.93 8.04 -21.68
CA ASN A 139 4.22 7.38 -21.85
C ASN A 139 4.94 7.32 -20.51
N CYS A 140 5.41 6.13 -20.13
CA CYS A 140 6.27 5.94 -18.97
C CYS A 140 7.20 4.74 -19.21
N GLY A 141 8.39 4.77 -18.62
CA GLY A 141 9.42 3.73 -18.81
C GLY A 141 9.29 2.58 -17.82
N SER A 142 9.09 2.88 -16.54
CA SER A 142 9.02 1.89 -15.46
C SER A 142 7.72 2.03 -14.67
N VAL A 143 7.07 0.89 -14.43
CA VAL A 143 5.81 0.83 -13.68
C VAL A 143 5.82 -0.32 -12.68
N VAL A 144 4.93 -0.27 -11.69
CA VAL A 144 4.63 -1.38 -10.79
C VAL A 144 3.18 -1.81 -10.98
N THR A 145 2.95 -3.12 -10.97
CA THR A 145 1.61 -3.70 -10.94
C THR A 145 1.02 -3.60 -9.54
N GLU A 146 -0.17 -3.00 -9.37
CA GLU A 146 -0.86 -2.96 -8.07
C GLU A 146 -2.31 -3.44 -8.18
N THR A 147 -2.88 -3.88 -7.07
CA THR A 147 -4.29 -4.27 -7.00
C THR A 147 -5.18 -3.08 -7.36
N SER A 148 -6.03 -3.25 -8.37
CA SER A 148 -7.00 -2.23 -8.78
C SER A 148 -8.23 -2.26 -7.88
N GLU A 149 -8.70 -1.09 -7.43
CA GLU A 149 -10.01 -0.96 -6.75
C GLU A 149 -11.18 -1.35 -7.66
N LYS A 150 -11.00 -1.22 -8.98
CA LYS A 150 -11.95 -1.64 -10.03
C LYS A 150 -11.72 -3.09 -10.48
N GLY A 151 -10.87 -3.82 -9.77
CA GLY A 151 -10.47 -5.19 -10.10
C GLY A 151 -11.60 -6.19 -9.94
N TYR A 152 -11.41 -7.37 -10.53
CA TYR A 152 -12.45 -8.41 -10.65
C TYR A 152 -12.96 -8.97 -9.30
N SER A 153 -12.12 -9.05 -8.26
CA SER A 153 -12.54 -9.62 -6.96
C SER A 153 -11.61 -9.26 -5.82
N SER A 154 -12.17 -8.94 -4.64
CA SER A 154 -11.45 -8.80 -3.37
C SER A 154 -10.77 -10.10 -2.89
N ARG A 155 -11.04 -11.23 -3.56
CA ARG A 155 -10.41 -12.53 -3.28
C ARG A 155 -9.06 -12.72 -3.97
N ILE A 156 -8.73 -11.85 -4.92
CA ILE A 156 -7.47 -11.89 -5.65
C ILE A 156 -6.60 -10.73 -5.19
N SER A 157 -5.36 -11.06 -4.84
CA SER A 157 -4.32 -10.07 -4.60
C SER A 157 -3.33 -10.07 -5.75
N VAL A 158 -2.89 -8.88 -6.15
CA VAL A 158 -1.80 -8.71 -7.12
C VAL A 158 -0.50 -8.64 -6.34
N CYS A 159 0.46 -9.51 -6.65
CA CYS A 159 1.81 -9.36 -6.14
C CYS A 159 2.49 -8.21 -6.89
N PRO A 160 2.97 -7.15 -6.22
CA PRO A 160 3.62 -6.05 -6.89
C PRO A 160 4.90 -6.49 -7.62
N ILE A 161 5.00 -6.13 -8.90
CA ILE A 161 6.15 -6.42 -9.75
C ILE A 161 6.49 -5.15 -10.53
N ALA A 162 7.76 -4.77 -10.53
CA ALA A 162 8.28 -3.72 -11.39
C ALA A 162 8.41 -4.25 -12.84
N VAL A 163 7.86 -3.51 -13.79
CA VAL A 163 7.82 -3.85 -15.21
C VAL A 163 8.30 -2.66 -16.03
N LYS A 164 9.15 -2.92 -17.03
CA LYS A 164 9.50 -1.91 -18.02
C LYS A 164 8.48 -1.90 -19.15
N LEU A 165 7.92 -0.72 -19.42
CA LEU A 165 7.05 -0.51 -20.56
C LEU A 165 7.85 0.04 -21.74
N ASN A 166 7.36 -0.21 -22.95
CA ASN A 166 7.94 0.37 -24.15
C ASN A 166 7.30 1.74 -24.40
N GLU A 167 8.06 2.80 -24.14
CA GLU A 167 7.65 4.21 -24.30
C GLU A 167 7.20 4.56 -25.72
N LYS A 168 7.60 3.78 -26.73
CA LYS A 168 7.24 4.02 -28.13
C LYS A 168 5.88 3.43 -28.51
N THR A 169 5.26 2.65 -27.63
CA THR A 169 4.02 1.92 -27.91
C THR A 169 2.91 2.31 -26.96
N VAL A 170 1.73 2.61 -27.51
CA VAL A 170 0.51 2.93 -26.73
C VAL A 170 -0.04 1.71 -26.00
N SER A 171 0.44 0.50 -26.30
CA SER A 171 -0.02 -0.73 -25.69
C SER A 171 1.11 -1.70 -25.43
N SER A 172 0.98 -2.48 -24.36
CA SER A 172 1.99 -3.45 -23.96
C SER A 172 1.38 -4.69 -23.34
N ARG A 173 2.12 -5.79 -23.41
CA ARG A 173 1.81 -7.00 -22.65
C ARG A 173 2.57 -6.96 -21.35
N VAL A 174 1.88 -7.19 -20.24
CA VAL A 174 2.44 -7.05 -18.89
C VAL A 174 2.26 -8.37 -18.14
N PRO A 175 3.33 -8.96 -17.60
CA PRO A 175 3.20 -10.09 -16.69
C PRO A 175 2.60 -9.59 -15.37
N VAL A 176 1.57 -10.28 -14.89
CA VAL A 176 0.89 -9.99 -13.63
C VAL A 176 0.87 -11.27 -12.80
N LYS A 177 1.38 -11.18 -11.58
CA LYS A 177 1.34 -12.29 -10.61
C LYS A 177 0.11 -12.13 -9.73
N LEU A 178 -0.78 -13.11 -9.80
CA LEU A 178 -2.07 -13.11 -9.11
C LEU A 178 -2.08 -14.21 -8.05
N PHE A 179 -2.52 -13.88 -6.85
CA PHE A 179 -2.67 -14.78 -5.71
C PHE A 179 -4.14 -14.88 -5.32
N ASN A 180 -4.67 -16.10 -5.22
CA ASN A 180 -6.02 -16.32 -4.71
C ASN A 180 -5.99 -16.48 -3.19
N MET A 181 -6.46 -15.47 -2.47
CA MET A 181 -6.49 -15.45 -1.00
C MET A 181 -7.64 -16.29 -0.41
N SER A 182 -8.49 -16.90 -1.25
CA SER A 182 -9.69 -17.59 -0.78
C SER A 182 -9.56 -19.11 -0.85
N ALA A 183 -10.33 -19.79 0.01
CA ALA A 183 -10.49 -21.25 -0.01
C ALA A 183 -11.31 -21.78 -1.20
N LYS A 184 -11.72 -20.89 -2.14
CA LYS A 184 -12.54 -21.25 -3.30
C LYS A 184 -11.77 -20.96 -4.58
N LYS A 185 -11.97 -21.79 -5.60
CA LYS A 185 -11.49 -21.54 -6.95
C LYS A 185 -12.05 -20.21 -7.48
N VAL A 186 -11.19 -19.38 -8.06
CA VAL A 186 -11.58 -18.12 -8.70
C VAL A 186 -11.45 -18.25 -10.21
N LYS A 187 -12.51 -17.87 -10.94
CA LYS A 187 -12.53 -17.80 -12.40
C LYS A 187 -12.63 -16.35 -12.82
N ILE A 188 -11.66 -15.88 -13.59
CA ILE A 188 -11.61 -14.51 -14.12
C ILE A 188 -11.92 -14.58 -15.62
N PRO A 189 -13.02 -13.98 -16.10
CA PRO A 189 -13.37 -13.92 -17.52
C PRO A 189 -12.32 -13.16 -18.35
N GLU A 190 -12.37 -13.35 -19.66
CA GLU A 190 -11.63 -12.52 -20.61
C GLU A 190 -11.99 -11.02 -20.46
N LYS A 191 -11.06 -10.12 -20.78
CA LYS A 191 -11.21 -8.65 -20.74
C LYS A 191 -11.47 -8.06 -19.35
N SER A 192 -11.37 -8.85 -18.30
CA SER A 192 -11.52 -8.41 -16.91
C SER A 192 -10.28 -7.62 -16.48
N ILE A 193 -10.47 -6.58 -15.67
CA ILE A 193 -9.37 -5.81 -15.06
C ILE A 193 -8.77 -6.66 -13.95
N ILE A 194 -7.46 -6.88 -14.01
CA ILE A 194 -6.71 -7.69 -13.03
C ILE A 194 -5.77 -6.87 -12.16
N CYS A 195 -5.24 -5.76 -12.68
CA CYS A 195 -4.39 -4.85 -11.90
C CYS A 195 -4.37 -3.46 -12.54
N GLU A 196 -3.82 -2.49 -11.81
CA GLU A 196 -3.44 -1.17 -12.32
C GLU A 196 -1.92 -1.07 -12.41
N LEU A 197 -1.45 -0.17 -13.29
CA LEU A 197 -0.03 0.16 -13.42
C LEU A 197 0.22 1.53 -12.85
N HIS A 198 1.20 1.64 -11.97
CA HIS A 198 1.61 2.89 -11.36
C HIS A 198 3.05 3.18 -11.77
N GLU A 199 3.29 4.36 -12.33
CA GLU A 199 4.65 4.81 -12.67
C GLU A 199 5.56 4.84 -11.45
N VAL A 200 6.77 4.35 -11.60
CA VAL A 200 7.77 4.41 -10.54
C VAL A 200 9.10 4.89 -11.11
N ASP A 201 9.74 5.78 -10.38
CA ASP A 201 11.15 6.10 -10.60
C ASP A 201 11.99 5.09 -9.81
N VAL A 202 12.63 4.18 -10.54
CA VAL A 202 13.61 3.26 -9.94
C VAL A 202 14.96 3.99 -9.96
N LEU A 203 15.33 4.54 -8.80
CA LEU A 203 16.64 5.15 -8.56
C LEU A 203 17.77 4.12 -8.55
#